data_AF-A0A6P0KQ94-F1
#
_entry.id   AF-A0A6P0KQ94-F1
#
_cell.length_a   1.000
_cell.length_b   1.000
_cell.length_c   1.000
_cell.angle_alpha   90.00
_cell.angle_beta   90.00
_cell.angle_gamma   90.00
#
_symmetry.space_group_name_H-M   'P 1'
#
loop_
_entity.id
_entity.type
_entity.pdbx_description
1 polymer ?
#
loop_
_entity_poly.entity_id
_entity_poly.type
_entity_poly.pdbx_seq_one_letter_code
_entity_poly.pdbx_strand_id
1 'polypeptide(L)'
;MDRIISADNSRDFQETILTNALHILLEPIYETVPRMRYQMLLNELDYASSDQDNTCRRVVIRGLFDSIDHLTTENYRCGFCDVCVPDLKFKLEKAAIPLQDAQVDEIAEQLPDFLSEFDKKPLQELLDRTIENAAVPGLLARVSNRLEGDSTNLAALYLAGALSRKRPGREILAFEYLKSAFNEGIKQGLSPDNLLLFYEEAVQVNAEKAFTWLTEVGGYWDNQEGLQFLIQEAAQRFGIDSKQHRILLLVSQVRNFNDVGDDFIKLKPKIETLKQGFERLS
;
A
#
# COMPACT_ATOMS: atom_id res chain seq x y z
N MET A 1 17.82 35.52 -47.49
CA MET A 1 18.11 36.25 -46.24
C MET A 1 17.49 35.39 -45.14
N ASP A 2 17.94 34.12 -45.02
CA ASP A 2 17.11 33.01 -44.47
C ASP A 2 17.94 31.97 -43.71
N ARG A 3 18.82 32.36 -42.78
CA ARG A 3 19.64 31.38 -42.04
C ARG A 3 19.84 31.61 -40.55
N ILE A 4 18.99 32.41 -39.89
CA ILE A 4 19.19 32.72 -38.46
C ILE A 4 18.05 32.22 -37.54
N ILE A 5 16.92 31.75 -38.07
CA ILE A 5 15.76 31.37 -37.22
C ILE A 5 15.79 29.88 -36.77
N SER A 6 16.68 29.02 -37.28
CA SER A 6 16.60 27.57 -37.01
C SER A 6 17.50 27.02 -35.90
N ALA A 7 18.44 27.81 -35.35
CA ALA A 7 19.39 27.32 -34.37
C ALA A 7 18.87 27.39 -32.92
N ASP A 8 18.06 28.41 -32.60
CA ASP A 8 17.58 28.68 -31.24
C ASP A 8 16.49 27.68 -30.81
N ASN A 9 15.49 27.43 -31.67
CA ASN A 9 14.45 26.42 -31.44
C ASN A 9 15.00 24.99 -31.36
N SER A 10 16.10 24.68 -32.06
CA SER A 10 16.74 23.37 -32.03
C SER A 10 17.44 23.12 -30.68
N ARG A 11 18.03 24.18 -30.11
CA ARG A 11 18.74 24.11 -28.83
C ARG A 11 17.78 23.99 -27.66
N ASP A 12 16.68 24.75 -27.69
CA ASP A 12 15.60 24.71 -26.71
C ASP A 12 14.87 23.35 -26.72
N PHE A 13 14.68 22.77 -27.90
CA PHE A 13 14.13 21.41 -28.05
C PHE A 13 15.08 20.32 -27.52
N GLN A 14 16.39 20.44 -27.81
CA GLN A 14 17.40 19.52 -27.27
C GLN A 14 17.50 19.60 -25.74
N GLU A 15 17.44 20.81 -25.19
CA GLU A 15 17.44 21.06 -23.74
C GLU A 15 16.18 20.50 -23.08
N THR A 16 15.02 20.67 -23.70
CA THR A 16 13.75 20.08 -23.23
C THR A 16 13.80 18.55 -23.24
N ILE A 17 14.30 17.93 -24.32
CA ILE A 17 14.46 16.47 -24.39
C ILE A 17 15.43 15.98 -23.33
N LEU A 18 16.58 16.64 -23.18
CA LEU A 18 17.57 16.25 -22.19
C LEU A 18 17.01 16.37 -20.77
N THR A 19 16.28 17.44 -20.48
CA THR A 19 15.63 17.66 -19.18
C THR A 19 14.60 16.57 -18.90
N ASN A 20 13.74 16.25 -19.88
CA ASN A 20 12.75 15.18 -19.73
C ASN A 20 13.41 13.81 -19.56
N ALA A 21 14.47 13.52 -20.31
CA ALA A 21 15.23 12.28 -20.19
C ALA A 21 15.91 12.17 -18.82
N LEU A 22 16.54 13.25 -18.33
CA LEU A 22 17.11 13.30 -16.99
C LEU A 22 16.04 13.11 -15.91
N HIS A 23 14.86 13.72 -16.09
CA HIS A 23 13.75 13.55 -15.16
C HIS A 23 13.30 12.07 -15.10
N ILE A 24 13.04 11.45 -16.26
CA ILE A 24 12.66 10.04 -16.36
C ILE A 24 13.71 9.10 -15.75
N LEU A 25 15.00 9.44 -15.86
CA LEU A 25 16.08 8.61 -15.32
C LEU A 25 16.31 8.82 -13.82
N LEU A 26 16.23 10.06 -13.35
CA LEU A 26 16.58 10.43 -11.99
C LEU A 26 15.41 10.30 -11.02
N GLU A 27 14.18 10.60 -11.45
CA GLU A 27 13.00 10.53 -10.61
C GLU A 27 12.83 9.15 -9.95
N PRO A 28 12.91 8.01 -10.68
CA PRO A 28 12.84 6.69 -10.05
C PRO A 28 13.94 6.48 -9.02
N ILE A 29 15.16 6.97 -9.26
CA ILE A 29 16.28 6.83 -8.31
C ILE A 29 16.00 7.61 -7.02
N TYR A 30 15.54 8.85 -7.14
CA TYR A 30 15.22 9.69 -5.99
C TYR A 30 13.96 9.24 -5.24
N GLU A 31 13.03 8.56 -5.91
CA GLU A 31 11.87 7.97 -5.25
C GLU A 31 12.18 6.63 -4.58
N THR A 32 13.02 5.78 -5.17
CA THR A 32 13.25 4.40 -4.71
C THR A 32 14.43 4.27 -3.76
N VAL A 33 15.59 4.87 -4.07
CA VAL A 33 16.81 4.67 -3.27
C VAL A 33 16.63 5.11 -1.82
N PRO A 34 16.05 6.30 -1.52
CA PRO A 34 15.79 6.67 -0.14
C PRO A 34 14.87 5.68 0.58
N ARG A 35 13.82 5.18 -0.08
CA ARG A 35 12.90 4.17 0.51
C ARG A 35 13.63 2.87 0.82
N MET A 36 14.46 2.38 -0.09
CA MET A 36 15.31 1.21 0.15
C MET A 36 16.25 1.44 1.35
N ARG A 37 16.87 2.62 1.47
CA ARG A 37 17.74 2.94 2.62
C ARG A 37 16.99 3.04 3.93
N TYR A 38 15.79 3.63 3.94
CA TYR A 38 14.94 3.63 5.11
C TYR A 38 14.49 2.22 5.47
N GLN A 39 14.21 1.36 4.49
CA GLN A 39 13.90 -0.04 4.73
C GLN A 39 15.07 -0.78 5.40
N MET A 40 16.30 -0.57 4.93
CA MET A 40 17.49 -1.15 5.57
C MET A 40 17.62 -0.70 7.02
N LEU A 41 17.44 0.60 7.29
CA LEU A 41 17.45 1.14 8.66
C LEU A 41 16.33 0.58 9.52
N LEU A 42 15.14 0.36 8.95
CA LEU A 42 14.02 -0.30 9.64
C LEU A 42 14.35 -1.75 9.97
N ASN A 43 15.03 -2.48 9.08
CA ASN A 43 15.45 -3.86 9.33
C ASN A 43 16.53 -3.93 10.43
N GLU A 44 17.46 -2.98 10.47
CA GLU A 44 18.43 -2.84 11.56
C GLU A 44 17.74 -2.50 12.89
N LEU A 45 16.76 -1.57 12.87
CA LEU A 45 15.96 -1.22 14.04
C LEU A 45 15.18 -2.44 14.54
N ASP A 46 14.55 -3.19 13.65
CA ASP A 46 13.80 -4.41 13.97
C ASP A 46 14.69 -5.47 14.61
N TYR A 47 15.92 -5.62 14.12
CA TYR A 47 16.90 -6.47 14.76
C TYR A 47 17.24 -5.97 16.15
N ALA A 48 17.51 -4.67 16.32
CA ALA A 48 17.92 -4.06 17.59
C ALA A 48 16.81 -4.04 18.65
N SER A 49 15.53 -3.91 18.24
CA SER A 49 14.37 -3.85 19.13
C SER A 49 13.64 -5.19 19.29
N SER A 50 14.15 -6.28 18.71
CA SER A 50 13.48 -7.59 18.73
C SER A 50 13.22 -8.15 20.14
N ASP A 51 13.96 -7.70 21.16
CA ASP A 51 13.72 -8.01 22.58
C ASP A 51 12.37 -7.46 23.08
N GLN A 52 11.98 -6.28 22.60
CA GLN A 52 10.69 -5.66 22.94
C GLN A 52 9.52 -6.50 22.44
N ASP A 53 9.72 -7.16 21.29
CA ASP A 53 8.75 -8.06 20.68
C ASP A 53 8.91 -9.52 21.13
N ASN A 54 9.74 -9.81 22.15
CA ASN A 54 10.10 -11.16 22.60
C ASN A 54 10.52 -12.10 21.44
N THR A 55 11.13 -11.54 20.40
CA THR A 55 11.51 -12.23 19.18
C THR A 55 13.01 -12.52 19.20
N CYS A 56 13.37 -13.80 19.05
CA CYS A 56 14.77 -14.23 19.04
C CYS A 56 15.56 -13.49 17.95
N ARG A 57 16.71 -12.87 18.29
CA ARG A 57 17.59 -12.16 17.34
C ARG A 57 17.88 -12.97 16.07
N ARG A 58 18.05 -14.29 16.23
CA ARG A 58 18.34 -15.21 15.13
C ARG A 58 17.15 -15.44 14.18
N VAL A 59 15.91 -15.25 14.63
CA VAL A 59 14.73 -15.24 13.74
C VAL A 59 14.84 -14.09 12.75
N VAL A 60 15.16 -12.90 13.26
CA VAL A 60 15.31 -11.70 12.42
C VAL A 60 16.48 -11.85 11.45
N ILE A 61 17.68 -12.20 11.93
CA ILE A 61 18.85 -12.38 11.06
C ILE A 61 18.61 -13.44 9.99
N ARG A 62 18.11 -14.63 10.37
CA ARG A 62 17.91 -15.72 9.41
C ARG A 62 16.84 -15.36 8.38
N GLY A 63 15.79 -14.64 8.77
CA GLY A 63 14.80 -14.13 7.83
C GLY A 63 15.36 -13.18 6.78
N LEU A 64 16.49 -12.51 7.05
CA LEU A 64 17.17 -11.62 6.09
C LEU A 64 18.20 -12.35 5.21
N PHE A 65 18.88 -13.38 5.74
CA PHE A 65 20.09 -13.94 5.12
C PHE A 65 20.03 -15.42 4.73
N ASP A 66 19.13 -16.21 5.32
CA ASP A 66 19.09 -17.65 5.02
C ASP A 66 18.46 -17.91 3.64
N SER A 67 18.86 -19.03 3.04
CA SER A 67 18.21 -19.58 1.86
C SER A 67 16.72 -19.81 2.10
N ILE A 68 15.99 -19.86 0.99
CA ILE A 68 14.54 -20.01 0.88
C ILE A 68 13.98 -21.12 1.77
N ASP A 69 14.81 -22.10 2.13
CA ASP A 69 14.42 -23.40 2.68
C ASP A 69 13.76 -23.37 4.07
N HIS A 70 14.00 -22.36 4.93
CA HIS A 70 13.42 -22.38 6.30
C HIS A 70 12.88 -21.04 6.77
N LEU A 71 11.56 -20.98 7.02
CA LEU A 71 10.91 -19.91 7.77
C LEU A 71 10.93 -20.25 9.27
N THR A 72 11.24 -19.28 10.12
CA THR A 72 11.26 -19.50 11.57
C THR A 72 9.95 -19.07 12.21
N THR A 73 9.41 -19.91 13.10
CA THR A 73 8.15 -19.64 13.80
C THR A 73 8.36 -18.77 15.04
N GLU A 74 7.29 -18.16 15.53
CA GLU A 74 7.26 -17.34 16.75
C GLU A 74 7.79 -18.08 17.99
N ASN A 75 7.64 -19.41 18.02
CA ASN A 75 8.04 -20.25 19.15
C ASN A 75 9.51 -20.62 19.14
N TYR A 76 10.23 -20.40 18.02
CA TYR A 76 11.64 -20.74 17.94
C TYR A 76 12.48 -19.87 18.89
N ARG A 77 13.31 -20.53 19.70
CA ARG A 77 14.29 -19.90 20.58
C ARG A 77 15.64 -20.55 20.34
N CYS A 78 16.63 -19.75 19.95
CA CYS A 78 17.95 -20.28 19.61
C CYS A 78 18.77 -20.72 20.84
N GLY A 79 18.41 -20.25 22.04
CA GLY A 79 19.15 -20.50 23.28
C GLY A 79 20.56 -19.89 23.30
N PHE A 80 20.84 -18.95 22.39
CA PHE A 80 22.19 -18.43 22.11
C PHE A 80 22.19 -16.96 21.67
N CYS A 81 21.23 -16.17 22.14
CA CYS A 81 21.20 -14.72 22.02
C CYS A 81 20.73 -14.09 23.32
N ASP A 82 20.96 -12.79 23.49
CA ASP A 82 20.50 -11.98 24.61
C ASP A 82 18.99 -12.06 24.85
N VAL A 83 18.18 -12.15 23.79
CA VAL A 83 16.72 -12.30 23.93
C VAL A 83 16.33 -13.68 24.50
N CYS A 84 17.00 -14.74 24.05
CA CYS A 84 16.70 -16.10 24.51
C CYS A 84 17.33 -16.43 25.87
N VAL A 85 18.47 -15.82 26.19
CA VAL A 85 19.26 -16.05 27.41
C VAL A 85 19.74 -14.69 27.93
N PRO A 86 18.88 -13.94 28.66
CA PRO A 86 19.17 -12.55 29.07
C PRO A 86 20.37 -12.39 30.00
N ASP A 87 20.70 -13.43 30.79
CA ASP A 87 21.87 -13.43 31.65
C ASP A 87 23.18 -13.79 30.91
N LEU A 88 23.09 -14.09 29.61
CA LEU A 88 24.17 -14.53 28.74
C LEU A 88 24.89 -15.80 29.22
N LYS A 89 24.28 -16.56 30.15
CA LYS A 89 24.80 -17.85 30.63
C LYS A 89 24.29 -18.97 29.74
N PHE A 90 24.86 -19.06 28.55
CA PHE A 90 24.46 -20.07 27.56
C PHE A 90 24.71 -21.49 28.09
N LYS A 91 23.65 -22.31 28.12
CA LYS A 91 23.71 -23.72 28.53
C LYS A 91 24.02 -24.67 27.38
N LEU A 92 23.81 -24.21 26.15
CA LEU A 92 24.08 -24.94 24.92
C LEU A 92 25.47 -24.57 24.41
N GLU A 93 26.18 -25.52 23.81
CA GLU A 93 27.46 -25.26 23.13
C GLU A 93 27.27 -24.52 21.79
N LYS A 94 26.07 -24.62 21.20
CA LYS A 94 25.70 -24.01 19.92
C LYS A 94 24.23 -23.62 19.91
N ALA A 95 23.87 -22.70 19.00
CA ALA A 95 22.49 -22.31 18.79
C ALA A 95 21.62 -23.50 18.35
N ALA A 96 20.41 -23.58 18.89
CA ALA A 96 19.40 -24.57 18.48
C ALA A 96 19.06 -24.38 17.01
N ILE A 97 18.85 -25.47 16.28
CA ILE A 97 18.40 -25.43 14.88
C ILE A 97 16.86 -25.44 14.91
N PRO A 98 16.18 -24.59 14.12
CA PRO A 98 14.73 -24.65 13.96
C PRO A 98 14.30 -26.06 13.58
N LEU A 99 13.21 -26.53 14.17
CA LEU A 99 12.57 -27.76 13.72
C LEU A 99 11.99 -27.49 12.33
N GLN A 100 12.23 -28.40 11.39
CA GLN A 100 11.62 -28.33 10.07
C GLN A 100 10.12 -28.57 10.20
N ASP A 101 9.34 -27.67 9.62
CA ASP A 101 7.90 -27.80 9.48
C ASP A 101 7.59 -27.68 7.99
N ALA A 102 7.14 -28.79 7.39
CA ALA A 102 6.91 -28.88 5.96
C ALA A 102 5.92 -27.82 5.44
N GLN A 103 4.97 -27.38 6.26
CA GLN A 103 4.02 -26.34 5.85
C GLN A 103 4.68 -24.96 5.83
N VAL A 104 5.60 -24.70 6.77
CA VAL A 104 6.35 -23.46 6.88
C VAL A 104 7.43 -23.37 5.81
N ASP A 105 8.06 -24.50 5.48
CA ASP A 105 9.04 -24.59 4.38
C ASP A 105 8.35 -24.39 3.01
N GLU A 106 7.14 -24.91 2.81
CA GLU A 106 6.37 -24.67 1.57
C GLU A 106 6.02 -23.18 1.36
N ILE A 107 5.60 -22.49 2.42
CA ILE A 107 5.38 -21.03 2.40
C ILE A 107 6.65 -20.31 1.95
N ALA A 108 7.79 -20.79 2.45
CA ALA A 108 9.09 -20.22 2.21
C ALA A 108 9.49 -20.37 0.72
N GLU A 109 9.27 -21.56 0.15
CA GLU A 109 9.52 -21.92 -1.24
C GLU A 109 8.65 -21.16 -2.25
N GLN A 110 7.37 -20.94 -1.94
CA GLN A 110 6.42 -20.27 -2.84
C GLN A 110 6.54 -18.73 -2.79
N LEU A 111 7.23 -18.18 -1.79
CA LEU A 111 7.35 -16.73 -1.60
C LEU A 111 7.85 -15.97 -2.83
N PRO A 112 8.90 -16.40 -3.56
CA PRO A 112 9.35 -15.70 -4.76
C PRO A 112 8.27 -15.56 -5.84
N ASP A 113 7.42 -16.58 -5.99
CA ASP A 113 6.33 -16.57 -6.97
C ASP A 113 5.26 -15.56 -6.56
N PHE A 114 4.87 -15.54 -5.27
CA PHE A 114 3.92 -14.55 -4.74
C PHE A 114 4.44 -13.10 -4.79
N LEU A 115 5.76 -12.90 -4.78
CA LEU A 115 6.38 -11.57 -4.87
C LEU A 115 6.65 -11.12 -6.31
N SER A 116 6.46 -12.00 -7.30
CA SER A 116 6.73 -11.69 -8.71
C SER A 116 5.64 -10.80 -9.33
N GLU A 117 4.37 -11.04 -8.98
CA GLU A 117 3.22 -10.30 -9.48
C GLU A 117 2.22 -10.06 -8.34
N PHE A 118 1.47 -8.95 -8.43
CA PHE A 118 0.44 -8.64 -7.46
C PHE A 118 -0.86 -9.36 -7.82
N ASP A 119 -1.21 -10.40 -7.05
CA ASP A 119 -2.51 -11.06 -7.11
C ASP A 119 -3.16 -11.09 -5.72
N LYS A 120 -4.38 -10.55 -5.61
CA LYS A 120 -5.13 -10.43 -4.36
C LYS A 120 -5.34 -11.78 -3.68
N LYS A 121 -5.83 -12.80 -4.38
CA LYS A 121 -6.24 -14.06 -3.73
C LYS A 121 -5.05 -14.85 -3.18
N PRO A 122 -4.00 -15.11 -3.97
CA PRO A 122 -2.87 -15.89 -3.49
C PRO A 122 -2.13 -15.18 -2.35
N LEU A 123 -2.07 -13.84 -2.34
CA LEU A 123 -1.49 -13.08 -1.23
C LEU A 123 -2.31 -13.16 0.07
N GLN A 124 -3.64 -13.18 -0.03
CA GLN A 124 -4.51 -13.41 1.14
C GLN A 124 -4.36 -14.82 1.69
N GLU A 125 -4.35 -15.83 0.81
CA GLU A 125 -4.14 -17.24 1.21
C GLU A 125 -2.76 -17.44 1.88
N LEU A 126 -1.71 -16.83 1.33
CA LEU A 126 -0.38 -16.84 1.92
C LEU A 126 -0.36 -16.21 3.32
N LEU A 127 -1.01 -15.05 3.48
CA LEU A 127 -1.12 -14.36 4.76
C LEU A 127 -1.82 -15.24 5.80
N ASP A 128 -2.95 -15.84 5.45
CA ASP A 128 -3.73 -16.70 6.35
C ASP A 128 -2.91 -17.93 6.77
N ARG A 129 -2.29 -18.64 5.82
CA ARG A 129 -1.40 -19.78 6.10
C ARG A 129 -0.24 -19.39 7.02
N THR A 130 0.33 -18.19 6.85
CA THR A 130 1.44 -17.71 7.68
C THR A 130 1.00 -17.47 9.13
N ILE A 131 -0.19 -16.91 9.32
CA ILE A 131 -0.77 -16.67 10.65
C ILE A 131 -1.09 -18.00 11.32
N GLU A 132 -1.73 -18.93 10.60
CA GLU A 132 -2.09 -20.26 11.12
C GLU A 132 -0.86 -21.06 11.59
N ASN A 133 0.26 -20.94 10.87
CA ASN A 133 1.51 -21.63 11.19
C ASN A 133 2.44 -20.84 12.13
N ALA A 134 1.98 -19.71 12.70
CA ALA A 134 2.78 -18.84 13.57
C ALA A 134 4.15 -18.45 12.96
N ALA A 135 4.20 -18.24 11.64
CA ALA A 135 5.39 -17.90 10.87
C ALA A 135 5.53 -16.38 10.59
N VAL A 136 4.70 -15.55 11.23
CA VAL A 136 4.60 -14.10 10.99
C VAL A 136 5.95 -13.38 11.06
N PRO A 137 6.79 -13.54 12.11
CA PRO A 137 8.06 -12.82 12.18
C PRO A 137 9.05 -13.26 11.11
N GLY A 138 9.08 -14.56 10.80
CA GLY A 138 9.95 -15.10 9.76
C GLY A 138 9.58 -14.56 8.38
N LEU A 139 8.28 -14.57 8.04
CA LEU A 139 7.82 -14.07 6.75
C LEU A 139 7.99 -12.56 6.65
N LEU A 140 7.67 -11.82 7.71
CA LEU A 140 7.86 -10.37 7.75
C LEU A 140 9.32 -10.01 7.48
N ALA A 141 10.29 -10.68 8.11
CA ALA A 141 11.70 -10.43 7.87
C ALA A 141 12.10 -10.64 6.40
N ARG A 142 11.59 -11.70 5.75
CA ARG A 142 11.87 -11.96 4.32
C ARG A 142 11.25 -10.93 3.40
N VAL A 143 10.00 -10.56 3.64
CA VAL A 143 9.30 -9.56 2.84
C VAL A 143 9.96 -8.19 3.03
N SER A 144 10.36 -7.83 4.25
CA SER A 144 11.11 -6.61 4.50
C SER A 144 12.48 -6.61 3.82
N ASN A 145 13.16 -7.75 3.69
CA ASN A 145 14.38 -7.86 2.89
C ASN A 145 14.11 -7.66 1.40
N ARG A 146 13.00 -8.19 0.86
CA ARG A 146 12.59 -7.90 -0.53
C ARG A 146 12.47 -6.39 -0.76
N LEU A 147 11.87 -5.67 0.19
CA LEU A 147 11.70 -4.22 0.10
C LEU A 147 13.03 -3.43 0.16
N GLU A 148 14.12 -4.01 0.70
CA GLU A 148 15.45 -3.40 0.60
C GLU A 148 15.98 -3.40 -0.83
N GLY A 149 15.63 -4.41 -1.63
CA GLY A 149 16.03 -4.54 -3.03
C GLY A 149 15.04 -3.92 -4.02
N ASP A 150 13.76 -3.88 -3.66
CA ASP A 150 12.65 -3.44 -4.49
C ASP A 150 11.55 -2.80 -3.63
N SER A 151 11.74 -1.52 -3.30
CA SER A 151 10.85 -0.77 -2.40
C SER A 151 9.46 -0.48 -2.96
N THR A 152 9.22 -0.81 -4.24
CA THR A 152 7.97 -0.56 -4.98
C THR A 152 7.17 -1.84 -5.22
N ASN A 153 7.63 -2.97 -4.70
CA ASN A 153 6.97 -4.25 -4.86
C ASN A 153 5.63 -4.28 -4.09
N LEU A 154 4.52 -4.26 -4.82
CA LEU A 154 3.18 -4.16 -4.25
C LEU A 154 2.81 -5.35 -3.36
N ALA A 155 3.20 -6.57 -3.77
CA ALA A 155 2.97 -7.79 -2.99
C ALA A 155 3.73 -7.73 -1.67
N ALA A 156 5.00 -7.30 -1.71
CA ALA A 156 5.81 -7.15 -0.52
C ALA A 156 5.28 -6.04 0.41
N LEU A 157 4.89 -4.87 -0.13
CA LEU A 157 4.31 -3.79 0.67
C LEU A 157 3.00 -4.22 1.35
N TYR A 158 2.13 -4.96 0.65
CA TYR A 158 0.92 -5.55 1.22
C TYR A 158 1.24 -6.49 2.38
N LEU A 159 2.09 -7.49 2.13
CA LEU A 159 2.43 -8.51 3.12
C LEU A 159 3.15 -7.87 4.32
N ALA A 160 4.09 -6.95 4.11
CA ALA A 160 4.78 -6.25 5.19
C ALA A 160 3.80 -5.48 6.09
N GLY A 161 2.82 -4.80 5.49
CA GLY A 161 1.76 -4.10 6.21
C GLY A 161 0.86 -5.05 7.00
N ALA A 162 0.32 -6.08 6.34
CA ALA A 162 -0.60 -7.03 6.93
C ALA A 162 0.04 -7.87 8.05
N LEU A 163 1.30 -8.29 7.87
CA LEU A 163 2.07 -9.02 8.89
C LEU A 163 2.49 -8.12 10.06
N SER A 164 2.90 -6.88 9.79
CA SER A 164 3.24 -5.91 10.84
C SER A 164 2.06 -5.63 11.76
N ARG A 165 0.83 -5.57 11.20
CA ARG A 165 -0.41 -5.40 11.98
C ARG A 165 -0.63 -6.51 13.01
N LYS A 166 -0.12 -7.73 12.76
CA LYS A 166 -0.24 -8.85 13.70
C LYS A 166 0.73 -8.76 14.87
N ARG A 167 1.66 -7.81 14.87
CA ARG A 167 2.65 -7.61 15.91
C ARG A 167 2.29 -6.39 16.77
N PRO A 168 2.15 -6.55 18.10
CA PRO A 168 1.81 -5.43 18.99
C PRO A 168 2.82 -4.28 18.88
N GLY A 169 2.35 -3.04 18.88
CA GLY A 169 3.22 -1.85 18.86
C GLY A 169 3.77 -1.47 17.47
N ARG A 170 3.38 -2.20 16.42
CA ARG A 170 3.79 -1.95 15.03
C ARG A 170 2.69 -1.36 14.15
N GLU A 171 1.62 -0.83 14.75
CA GLU A 171 0.45 -0.32 14.06
C GLU A 171 0.82 0.83 13.09
N ILE A 172 1.69 1.74 13.52
CA ILE A 172 2.14 2.86 12.68
C ILE A 172 2.88 2.33 11.45
N LEU A 173 3.82 1.41 11.64
CA LEU A 173 4.60 0.83 10.55
C LEU A 173 3.72 0.05 9.57
N ALA A 174 2.80 -0.76 10.11
CA ALA A 174 1.81 -1.48 9.31
C ALA A 174 1.01 -0.53 8.41
N PHE A 175 0.54 0.59 8.98
CA PHE A 175 -0.22 1.59 8.25
C PHE A 175 0.61 2.27 7.15
N GLU A 176 1.87 2.61 7.41
CA GLU A 176 2.76 3.25 6.43
C GLU A 176 3.10 2.31 5.26
N TYR A 177 3.30 1.01 5.49
CA TYR A 177 3.46 0.04 4.40
C TYR A 177 2.21 -0.04 3.53
N LEU A 178 1.02 -0.18 4.13
CA LEU A 178 -0.24 -0.26 3.40
C LEU A 178 -0.55 1.02 2.61
N LYS A 179 -0.25 2.18 3.20
CA LYS A 179 -0.35 3.48 2.54
C LYS A 179 0.59 3.57 1.34
N SER A 180 1.83 3.13 1.51
CA SER A 180 2.82 3.09 0.43
C SER A 180 2.35 2.16 -0.68
N ALA A 181 1.82 0.98 -0.34
CA ALA A 181 1.26 0.01 -1.28
C ALA A 181 0.09 0.60 -2.08
N PHE A 182 -0.82 1.29 -1.40
CA PHE A 182 -1.98 1.93 -2.04
C PHE A 182 -1.53 3.01 -3.04
N ASN A 183 -0.65 3.93 -2.62
CA ASN A 183 -0.15 5.01 -3.48
C ASN A 183 0.65 4.47 -4.66
N GLU A 184 1.50 3.47 -4.42
CA GLU A 184 2.28 2.80 -5.45
C GLU A 184 1.37 2.03 -6.42
N GLY A 185 0.30 1.43 -5.92
CA GLY A 185 -0.73 0.77 -6.73
C GLY A 185 -1.41 1.74 -7.69
N ILE A 186 -1.72 2.95 -7.24
CA ILE A 186 -2.26 4.02 -8.10
C ILE A 186 -1.25 4.35 -9.20
N LYS A 187 0.03 4.56 -8.85
CA LYS A 187 1.09 4.88 -9.81
C LYS A 187 1.27 3.78 -10.86
N GLN A 188 1.16 2.51 -10.45
CA GLN A 188 1.29 1.35 -11.34
C GLN A 188 -0.01 0.99 -12.08
N GLY A 189 -1.09 1.75 -11.87
CA GLY A 189 -2.35 1.57 -12.59
C GLY A 189 -3.17 0.36 -12.14
N LEU A 190 -3.08 -0.04 -10.87
CA LEU A 190 -3.94 -1.07 -10.32
C LEU A 190 -5.43 -0.69 -10.43
N SER A 191 -6.27 -1.71 -10.56
CA SER A 191 -7.73 -1.53 -10.54
C SER A 191 -8.22 -1.08 -9.15
N PRO A 192 -9.37 -0.38 -9.07
CA PRO A 192 -10.00 -0.01 -7.80
C PRO A 192 -10.19 -1.21 -6.86
N ASP A 193 -10.61 -2.37 -7.38
CA ASP A 193 -10.83 -3.59 -6.58
C ASP A 193 -9.54 -4.11 -5.91
N ASN A 194 -8.40 -3.97 -6.59
CA ASN A 194 -7.10 -4.32 -6.05
C ASN A 194 -6.60 -3.29 -5.05
N LEU A 195 -6.87 -2.00 -5.28
CA LEU A 195 -6.55 -0.94 -4.32
C LEU A 195 -7.32 -1.09 -3.00
N LEU A 196 -8.57 -1.59 -3.07
CA LEU A 196 -9.37 -1.86 -1.87
C LEU A 196 -8.72 -2.90 -0.95
N LEU A 197 -7.88 -3.81 -1.45
CA LEU A 197 -7.18 -4.77 -0.61
C LEU A 197 -6.29 -4.08 0.45
N PHE A 198 -5.51 -3.07 0.03
CA PHE A 198 -4.64 -2.34 0.97
C PHE A 198 -5.47 -1.53 1.97
N TYR A 199 -6.57 -0.92 1.50
CA TYR A 199 -7.51 -0.18 2.34
C TYR A 199 -8.18 -1.09 3.38
N GLU A 200 -8.64 -2.27 2.98
CA GLU A 200 -9.30 -3.25 3.85
C GLU A 200 -8.41 -3.63 5.04
N GLU A 201 -7.13 -3.87 4.80
CA GLU A 201 -6.14 -4.12 5.86
C GLU A 201 -5.83 -2.85 6.68
N ALA A 202 -5.76 -1.68 6.05
CA ALA A 202 -5.43 -0.43 6.75
C ALA A 202 -6.54 0.03 7.70
N VAL A 203 -7.81 -0.25 7.36
CA VAL A 203 -8.96 0.03 8.22
C VAL A 203 -8.89 -0.72 9.54
N GLN A 204 -8.30 -1.92 9.55
CA GLN A 204 -8.08 -2.70 10.77
C GLN A 204 -7.07 -2.04 11.73
N VAL A 205 -6.28 -1.08 11.23
CA VAL A 205 -5.29 -0.32 12.01
C VAL A 205 -5.83 1.06 12.37
N ASN A 206 -6.27 1.82 11.36
CA ASN A 206 -6.81 3.16 11.54
C ASN A 206 -7.84 3.47 10.44
N ALA A 207 -9.11 3.17 10.74
CA ALA A 207 -10.22 3.38 9.83
C ALA A 207 -10.35 4.83 9.33
N GLU A 208 -10.22 5.82 10.23
CA GLU A 208 -10.42 7.23 9.87
C GLU A 208 -9.37 7.71 8.88
N LYS A 209 -8.08 7.42 9.12
CA LYS A 209 -7.00 7.79 8.20
C LYS A 209 -7.02 6.96 6.92
N ALA A 210 -7.36 5.67 6.97
CA ALA A 210 -7.47 4.83 5.77
C ALA A 210 -8.57 5.35 4.84
N PHE A 211 -9.70 5.78 5.42
CA PHE A 211 -10.84 6.28 4.65
C PHE A 211 -10.50 7.51 3.81
N THR A 212 -9.56 8.36 4.27
CA THR A 212 -9.14 9.52 3.48
C THR A 212 -8.47 9.16 2.16
N TRP A 213 -7.96 7.92 2.02
CA TRP A 213 -7.34 7.44 0.76
C TRP A 213 -8.38 7.26 -0.35
N LEU A 214 -9.62 6.96 0.01
CA LEU A 214 -10.70 6.75 -0.95
C LEU A 214 -11.41 8.06 -1.34
N THR A 215 -11.29 9.10 -0.51
CA THR A 215 -12.02 10.37 -0.67
C THR A 215 -11.18 11.48 -1.32
N GLU A 216 -10.09 11.14 -2.00
CA GLU A 216 -9.24 12.13 -2.68
C GLU A 216 -9.98 12.74 -3.88
N VAL A 217 -9.91 14.07 -3.99
CA VAL A 217 -10.55 14.81 -5.09
C VAL A 217 -9.86 14.44 -6.41
N GLY A 218 -10.64 14.06 -7.42
CA GLY A 218 -10.14 13.54 -8.69
C GLY A 218 -9.62 12.09 -8.63
N GLY A 219 -9.77 11.40 -7.49
CA GLY A 219 -9.43 9.98 -7.34
C GLY A 219 -10.44 9.03 -7.97
N TYR A 220 -10.16 7.72 -7.89
CA TYR A 220 -10.99 6.66 -8.52
C TYR A 220 -12.46 6.66 -8.09
N TRP A 221 -12.75 7.06 -6.85
CA TRP A 221 -14.12 7.10 -6.31
C TRP A 221 -14.76 8.50 -6.37
N ASP A 222 -14.09 9.49 -6.97
CA ASP A 222 -14.64 10.83 -7.15
C ASP A 222 -15.60 10.93 -8.36
N ASN A 223 -16.59 10.05 -8.39
CA ASN A 223 -17.66 10.02 -9.39
C ASN A 223 -18.98 9.60 -8.73
N GLN A 224 -20.06 9.51 -9.51
CA GLN A 224 -21.39 9.23 -8.94
C GLN A 224 -21.49 7.83 -8.30
N GLU A 225 -20.95 6.81 -8.97
CA GLU A 225 -20.94 5.42 -8.48
C GLU A 225 -20.04 5.29 -7.25
N GLY A 226 -18.83 5.86 -7.32
CA GLY A 226 -17.87 5.91 -6.23
C GLY A 226 -18.42 6.64 -5.00
N LEU A 227 -19.19 7.73 -5.17
CA LEU A 227 -19.82 8.42 -4.05
C LEU A 227 -20.86 7.54 -3.32
N GLN A 228 -21.63 6.73 -4.05
CA GLN A 228 -22.56 5.78 -3.41
C GLN A 228 -21.82 4.72 -2.62
N PHE A 229 -20.74 4.18 -3.18
CA PHE A 229 -19.85 3.27 -2.47
C PHE A 229 -19.29 3.91 -1.19
N LEU A 230 -18.75 5.13 -1.27
CA LEU A 230 -18.19 5.86 -0.12
C LEU A 230 -19.24 6.12 0.98
N ILE A 231 -20.49 6.44 0.62
CA ILE A 231 -21.59 6.64 1.58
C ILE A 231 -21.88 5.34 2.35
N GLN A 232 -21.95 4.21 1.63
CA GLN A 232 -22.19 2.88 2.22
C GLN A 232 -21.02 2.47 3.12
N GLU A 233 -19.80 2.63 2.64
CA GLU A 233 -18.58 2.33 3.39
C GLU A 233 -18.49 3.17 4.66
N ALA A 234 -18.75 4.49 4.59
CA ALA A 234 -18.77 5.36 5.76
C ALA A 234 -19.86 4.95 6.78
N ALA A 235 -21.04 4.55 6.31
CA ALA A 235 -22.11 4.05 7.18
C ALA A 235 -21.68 2.76 7.90
N GLN A 236 -21.06 1.83 7.19
CA GLN A 236 -20.61 0.55 7.71
C GLN A 236 -19.46 0.71 8.72
N ARG A 237 -18.51 1.61 8.47
CA ARG A 237 -17.30 1.77 9.29
C ARG A 237 -17.48 2.69 10.49
N PHE A 238 -18.20 3.80 10.31
CA PHE A 238 -18.31 4.85 11.33
C PHE A 238 -19.73 5.02 11.88
N GLY A 239 -20.72 4.38 11.26
CA GLY A 239 -22.14 4.55 11.57
C GLY A 239 -22.80 5.70 10.80
N ILE A 240 -24.12 5.61 10.66
CA ILE A 240 -24.96 6.59 9.93
C ILE A 240 -24.93 7.99 10.55
N ASP A 241 -24.63 8.11 11.84
CA ASP A 241 -24.55 9.38 12.54
C ASP A 241 -23.15 10.02 12.53
N SER A 242 -22.18 9.36 11.90
CA SER A 242 -20.81 9.86 11.81
C SER A 242 -20.71 11.14 10.98
N LYS A 243 -19.68 11.94 11.28
CA LYS A 243 -19.34 13.13 10.50
C LYS A 243 -19.02 12.76 9.05
N GLN A 244 -18.29 11.67 8.84
CA GLN A 244 -17.87 11.15 7.54
C GLN A 244 -19.09 10.83 6.67
N HIS A 245 -20.05 10.06 7.19
CA HIS A 245 -21.26 9.70 6.45
C HIS A 245 -22.12 10.93 6.14
N ARG A 246 -22.33 11.81 7.12
CA ARG A 246 -23.14 13.04 6.94
C ARG A 246 -22.54 13.99 5.90
N ILE A 247 -21.21 14.16 5.88
CA ILE A 247 -20.53 14.98 4.87
C ILE A 247 -20.77 14.40 3.47
N LEU A 248 -20.64 13.10 3.28
CA LEU A 248 -20.84 12.47 1.97
C LEU A 248 -22.30 12.56 1.49
N LEU A 249 -23.28 12.47 2.40
CA LEU A 249 -24.68 12.74 2.07
C LEU A 249 -24.90 14.19 1.61
N LEU A 250 -24.29 15.17 2.29
CA LEU A 250 -24.36 16.57 1.89
C LEU A 250 -23.71 16.79 0.51
N VAL A 251 -22.55 16.18 0.26
CA VAL A 251 -21.90 16.21 -1.06
C VAL A 251 -22.80 15.63 -2.14
N SER A 252 -23.45 14.49 -1.87
CA SER A 252 -24.40 13.88 -2.81
C SER A 252 -25.60 14.77 -3.09
N GLN A 253 -26.18 15.40 -2.06
CA GLN A 253 -27.28 16.34 -2.24
C GLN A 253 -26.86 17.55 -3.09
N VAL A 254 -25.70 18.15 -2.79
CA VAL A 254 -25.17 19.29 -3.56
C VAL A 254 -24.93 18.93 -5.02
N ARG A 255 -24.36 17.76 -5.31
CA ARG A 255 -24.15 17.27 -6.69
C ARG A 255 -25.49 17.13 -7.42
N ASN A 256 -26.47 16.48 -6.81
CA ASN A 256 -27.80 16.33 -7.40
C ASN A 256 -28.48 17.68 -7.68
N PHE A 257 -28.34 18.68 -6.78
CA PHE A 257 -28.87 20.02 -7.02
C PHE A 257 -28.19 20.73 -8.18
N ASN A 258 -26.86 20.58 -8.32
CA ASN A 258 -26.12 21.16 -9.43
C ASN A 258 -26.53 20.52 -10.76
N ASP A 259 -26.70 19.21 -10.81
CA ASP A 259 -27.14 18.50 -12.02
C ASP A 259 -28.53 18.98 -12.48
N VAL A 260 -29.47 19.14 -11.55
CA VAL A 260 -30.81 19.69 -11.84
C VAL A 260 -30.72 21.16 -12.31
N GLY A 261 -29.83 21.95 -11.71
CA GLY A 261 -29.58 23.33 -12.13
C GLY A 261 -29.03 23.41 -13.56
N ASP A 262 -28.07 22.56 -13.89
CA ASP A 262 -27.46 22.48 -15.22
C ASP A 262 -28.47 22.00 -16.27
N ASP A 263 -29.33 21.04 -15.93
CA ASP A 263 -30.41 20.60 -16.81
C ASP A 263 -31.44 21.70 -17.04
N PHE A 264 -31.77 22.48 -16.01
CA PHE A 264 -32.64 23.64 -16.14
C PHE A 264 -32.04 24.72 -17.05
N ILE A 265 -30.73 24.99 -16.91
CA ILE A 265 -30.00 25.92 -17.79
C ILE A 265 -30.01 25.42 -19.24
N LYS A 266 -29.84 24.12 -19.48
CA LYS A 266 -29.91 23.51 -20.82
C LYS A 266 -31.33 23.51 -21.41
N LEU A 267 -32.36 23.40 -20.56
CA LEU A 267 -33.78 23.39 -20.97
C LEU A 267 -34.31 24.79 -21.28
N LYS A 268 -33.86 25.81 -20.55
CA LYS A 268 -34.31 27.20 -20.69
C LYS A 268 -34.30 27.72 -22.14
N PRO A 269 -33.21 27.61 -22.93
CA PRO A 269 -33.20 28.08 -24.32
C PRO A 269 -34.15 27.27 -25.22
N LYS A 270 -34.38 25.98 -24.95
CA LYS A 270 -35.35 25.16 -25.70
C LYS A 270 -36.79 25.58 -25.43
N ILE A 271 -37.10 25.92 -24.17
CA ILE A 271 -38.41 26.43 -23.77
C ILE A 271 -38.65 27.82 -24.38
N GLU A 272 -37.65 28.70 -24.38
CA GLU A 272 -37.74 30.01 -25.06
C GLU A 272 -37.96 29.87 -26.57
N THR A 273 -37.30 28.90 -27.21
CA THR A 273 -37.50 28.59 -28.63
C THR A 273 -38.92 28.09 -28.91
N LEU A 274 -39.46 27.20 -28.07
CA LEU A 274 -40.84 26.73 -28.18
C LEU A 274 -41.84 27.86 -27.99
N LYS A 275 -41.61 28.74 -27.01
CA LYS A 275 -42.47 29.90 -26.73
C LYS A 275 -42.53 30.86 -27.92
N GLN A 276 -41.38 31.17 -28.52
CA GLN A 276 -41.32 31.98 -29.75
C GLN A 276 -42.01 31.29 -30.94
N GLY A 277 -41.98 29.96 -31.01
CA GLY A 277 -42.70 29.18 -32.02
C GLY A 277 -44.22 29.30 -31.88
N PHE A 278 -44.75 29.26 -30.65
CA PHE A 278 -46.18 29.46 -30.39
C PHE A 278 -46.64 30.91 -30.62
N GLU A 279 -45.81 31.90 -30.25
CA GLU A 279 -46.10 33.33 -30.52
C GLU A 279 -46.11 33.69 -32.01
N ARG A 280 -45.51 32.87 -32.88
CA ARG A 280 -45.56 33.03 -34.35
C ARG A 280 -46.78 32.37 -35.00
N LEU A 281 -47.51 31.53 -34.26
CA LEU A 281 -48.69 30.81 -34.73
C LEU A 281 -50.00 31.47 -34.29
N SER A 282 -49.94 32.45 -33.39
CA SER A 282 -51.03 33.35 -32.98
C SER A 282 -51.02 34.63 -33.79
#